data_AF-A0A958EJ12-F1
#
_entry.id   AF-A0A958EJ12-F1
#
_cell.length_a   1.000
_cell.length_b   1.000
_cell.length_c   1.000
_cell.angle_alpha   90.00
_cell.angle_beta   90.00
_cell.angle_gamma   90.00
#
_symmetry.space_group_name_H-M   'P 1'
#
loop_
_entity.id
_entity.type
_entity.pdbx_description
1 polymer ?
#
loop_
_entity_poly.entity_id
_entity_poly.type
_entity_poly.pdbx_seq_one_letter_code
_entity_poly.pdbx_strand_id
1 'polypeptide(L)'
;PTLRKYGYWFNPRTNNWSDGSEMNYKQLVKLAETWNTDNRNVDPKSGKKEITILDQLDKTASAKLVAHWGVDYFHLSKEDGKWKIVNVIWQSPPRDN
;
A
#
# COMPACT_ATOMS: atom_id res chain seq x y z
N PRO A 1 -16.25 0.40 7.26
CA PRO A 1 -14.86 0.74 6.88
C PRO A 1 -14.81 1.30 5.45
N THR A 2 -14.42 2.56 5.29
CA THR A 2 -14.42 3.33 4.03
C THR A 2 -13.10 3.26 3.25
N LEU A 3 -12.23 2.32 3.62
CA LEU A 3 -10.91 2.19 3.01
C LEU A 3 -11.00 2.02 1.49
N ARG A 4 -10.30 2.90 0.79
CA ARG A 4 -10.06 2.81 -0.66
C ARG A 4 -8.59 2.51 -0.90
N LYS A 5 -8.31 1.59 -1.84
CA LYS A 5 -6.98 1.43 -2.42
C LYS A 5 -7.06 1.65 -3.91
N TYR A 6 -6.14 2.43 -4.45
CA TYR A 6 -5.98 2.63 -5.89
C TYR A 6 -4.52 2.42 -6.26
N GLY A 7 -4.23 1.85 -7.42
CA GLY A 7 -2.84 1.77 -7.81
C GLY A 7 -2.53 1.30 -9.21
N TYR A 8 -1.25 1.44 -9.53
CA TYR A 8 -0.70 1.30 -10.87
C TYR A 8 0.40 0.24 -10.88
N TRP A 9 0.31 -0.67 -11.85
CA TRP A 9 1.37 -1.62 -12.10
C TRP A 9 2.07 -1.29 -13.41
N PHE A 10 3.40 -1.25 -13.39
CA PHE A 10 4.19 -1.10 -14.59
C PHE A 10 4.44 -2.48 -15.23
N ASN A 11 4.06 -2.62 -16.50
CA ASN A 11 4.35 -3.82 -17.27
C ASN A 11 5.70 -3.71 -17.98
N PRO A 12 6.75 -4.44 -17.54
CA PRO A 12 8.06 -4.34 -18.17
C PRO A 12 8.08 -4.92 -19.58
N ARG A 13 7.14 -5.81 -19.95
CA ARG A 13 7.10 -6.42 -21.28
C ARG A 13 6.53 -5.49 -22.33
N THR A 14 5.56 -4.66 -21.96
CA THR A 14 4.91 -3.70 -22.86
C THR A 14 5.39 -2.26 -22.65
N ASN A 15 6.25 -2.03 -21.65
CA ASN A 15 6.78 -0.72 -21.26
C ASN A 15 5.69 0.32 -20.97
N ASN A 16 4.54 -0.13 -20.44
CA ASN A 16 3.37 0.70 -20.19
C ASN A 16 2.86 0.51 -18.75
N TRP A 17 2.25 1.56 -18.22
CA TRP A 17 1.49 1.51 -16.98
C TRP A 17 0.11 0.88 -17.21
N SER A 18 -0.40 0.16 -16.22
CA SER A 18 -1.80 -0.26 -16.20
C SER A 18 -2.72 0.95 -16.06
N ASP A 19 -3.90 0.88 -16.68
CA ASP A 19 -5.02 1.74 -16.27
C ASP A 19 -5.28 1.44 -14.78
N GLY A 20 -5.15 2.46 -13.93
CA GLY A 20 -5.11 2.28 -12.49
C GLY A 20 -6.30 1.47 -11.97
N SER A 21 -6.04 0.62 -10.98
CA SER A 21 -7.04 -0.33 -10.45
C SER A 21 -7.53 0.11 -9.08
N GLU A 22 -8.84 0.14 -8.91
CA GLU A 22 -9.48 0.39 -7.62
C GLU A 22 -9.77 -0.93 -6.90
N MET A 23 -9.49 -0.95 -5.60
CA MET A 23 -9.78 -2.06 -4.71
C MET A 23 -10.52 -1.55 -3.48
N ASN A 24 -11.71 -2.10 -3.25
CA ASN A 24 -12.50 -1.78 -2.06
C ASN A 24 -12.05 -2.61 -0.84
N TYR A 25 -12.51 -2.23 0.35
CA TYR A 25 -12.15 -2.88 1.61
C TYR A 25 -12.28 -4.41 1.60
N LYS A 26 -13.37 -4.98 1.06
CA LYS A 26 -13.59 -6.43 1.03
C LYS A 26 -12.56 -7.12 0.14
N GLN A 27 -12.27 -6.55 -1.02
CA GLN A 27 -11.26 -7.08 -1.94
C GLN A 27 -9.86 -6.99 -1.34
N LEU A 28 -9.55 -5.92 -0.61
CA LEU A 28 -8.25 -5.78 0.06
C LEU A 28 -8.08 -6.82 1.18
N VAL A 29 -9.11 -7.04 2.00
CA VAL A 29 -9.08 -8.08 3.04
C VAL A 29 -8.85 -9.44 2.40
N LYS A 30 -9.59 -9.78 1.33
CA LYS A 30 -9.39 -11.04 0.61
C LYS A 30 -8.00 -11.17 -0.01
N LEU A 31 -7.45 -10.09 -0.54
CA LEU A 31 -6.07 -10.07 -1.05
C LEU A 31 -5.08 -10.35 0.07
N ALA A 32 -5.25 -9.73 1.24
CA ALA A 32 -4.39 -9.95 2.40
C ALA A 32 -4.50 -11.39 2.93
N GLU A 33 -5.71 -11.95 2.99
CA GLU A 33 -5.93 -13.37 3.35
C GLU A 33 -5.16 -14.29 2.40
N THR A 34 -5.32 -14.08 1.09
CA THR A 34 -4.65 -14.88 0.05
C THR A 34 -3.13 -14.75 0.14
N TRP A 35 -2.63 -13.52 0.34
CA TRP A 35 -1.19 -13.26 0.48
C TRP A 35 -0.58 -13.97 1.69
N ASN A 36 -1.31 -13.97 2.82
CA ASN A 36 -0.87 -14.63 4.05
C ASN A 36 -0.87 -16.16 3.94
N THR A 37 -1.74 -16.75 3.11
CA THR A 37 -1.82 -18.21 2.91
C THR A 37 -0.88 -18.73 1.82
N ASP A 38 -0.62 -17.93 0.78
CA ASP A 38 0.11 -18.37 -0.43
C ASP A 38 1.62 -18.56 -0.22
N ASN A 39 2.13 -18.41 1.00
CA ASN A 39 3.56 -18.48 1.30
C ASN A 39 4.43 -17.56 0.40
N ARG A 40 3.83 -16.55 -0.23
CA ARG A 40 4.49 -15.38 -0.87
C ARG A 40 5.03 -14.42 0.21
N ASN A 41 5.44 -15.01 1.33
CA ASN A 41 5.96 -14.32 2.46
C ASN A 41 7.28 -13.70 2.02
N VAL A 42 7.28 -12.37 1.97
CA VAL A 42 8.51 -11.63 2.17
C VAL A 42 9.07 -12.13 3.48
N ASP A 43 10.29 -12.63 3.48
CA ASP A 43 10.94 -12.98 4.74
C ASP A 43 10.87 -11.73 5.64
N PRO A 44 10.20 -11.80 6.80
CA PRO A 44 10.00 -10.66 7.67
C PRO A 44 11.31 -10.01 8.13
N LYS A 45 12.43 -10.75 8.06
CA LYS A 45 13.77 -10.31 8.43
C LYS A 45 14.53 -9.64 7.29
N SER A 46 14.35 -10.07 6.04
CA SER A 46 15.09 -9.55 4.87
C SER A 46 14.25 -8.69 3.93
N GLY A 47 12.93 -8.66 4.13
CA GLY A 47 12.01 -7.86 3.33
C GLY A 47 12.27 -6.37 3.47
N LYS A 48 12.52 -5.69 2.35
CA LYS A 48 12.51 -4.23 2.30
C LYS A 48 11.15 -3.74 2.81
N LYS A 49 11.17 -3.01 3.92
CA LYS A 49 10.03 -2.32 4.52
C LYS A 49 10.55 -1.04 5.18
N GLU A 50 10.49 0.06 4.45
CA GLU A 50 10.87 1.36 4.96
C GLU A 50 9.62 2.20 5.09
N ILE A 51 9.33 2.66 6.30
CA ILE A 51 8.17 3.53 6.58
C ILE A 51 8.69 4.92 6.92
N THR A 52 8.13 5.92 6.26
CA THR A 52 8.36 7.33 6.55
C THR A 52 7.04 7.98 6.90
N ILE A 53 6.94 8.60 8.08
CA ILE A 53 5.83 9.50 8.40
C ILE A 53 6.13 10.83 7.70
N LEU A 54 5.22 11.26 6.81
CA LEU A 54 5.38 12.48 6.04
C LEU A 54 4.83 13.69 6.80
N ASP A 55 3.69 13.52 7.48
CA ASP A 55 3.10 14.53 8.36
C ASP A 55 2.14 13.86 9.37
N GLN A 56 1.97 14.47 10.54
CA GLN A 56 1.06 14.01 11.58
C GLN A 56 0.48 15.20 12.37
N LEU A 57 -0.85 15.26 12.40
CA LEU A 57 -1.65 16.17 13.23
C LEU A 57 -2.43 15.35 14.28
N ASP A 58 -3.32 16.01 15.03
CA ASP A 58 -4.10 15.38 16.10
C ASP A 58 -5.03 14.25 15.61
N LYS A 59 -5.58 14.42 14.41
CA LYS A 59 -6.61 13.56 13.81
C LYS A 59 -6.26 12.96 12.46
N THR A 60 -5.23 13.48 11.80
CA THR A 60 -4.83 13.06 10.44
C THR A 60 -3.34 12.81 10.37
N ALA A 61 -2.93 11.84 9.54
CA ALA A 61 -1.53 11.62 9.24
C ALA A 61 -1.35 11.16 7.79
N SER A 62 -0.16 11.36 7.25
CA SER A 62 0.27 10.80 5.97
C SER A 62 1.59 10.05 6.15
N ALA A 63 1.70 8.91 5.47
CA ALA A 63 2.89 8.07 5.55
C ALA A 63 3.19 7.43 4.21
N LYS A 64 4.45 7.08 4.00
CA LYS A 64 4.96 6.37 2.83
C LYS A 64 5.55 5.04 3.29
N LEU A 65 5.25 3.96 2.56
CA LEU A 65 5.90 2.67 2.70
C LEU A 65 6.61 2.34 1.40
N VAL A 66 7.91 2.03 1.49
CA VAL A 66 8.67 1.42 0.40
C VAL A 66 8.88 -0.04 0.75
N ALA A 67 8.39 -0.91 -0.11
CA ALA A 67 8.52 -2.35 0.03
C ALA A 67 8.93 -3.01 -1.28
N HIS A 68 9.19 -4.32 -1.25
CA HIS A 68 9.58 -5.07 -2.45
C HIS A 68 8.50 -5.04 -3.55
N TRP A 69 7.22 -4.91 -3.19
CA TRP A 69 6.11 -4.78 -4.15
C TRP A 69 5.94 -3.37 -4.69
N GLY A 70 6.68 -2.37 -4.19
CA GLY A 70 6.60 -0.99 -4.65
C GLY A 70 6.38 0.00 -3.51
N VAL A 71 5.68 1.09 -3.81
CA VAL A 71 5.50 2.21 -2.89
C VAL A 71 4.02 2.41 -2.60
N ASP A 72 3.65 2.42 -1.32
CA ASP A 72 2.32 2.79 -0.85
C ASP A 72 2.38 4.17 -0.18
N TYR A 73 1.42 5.04 -0.48
CA TYR A 73 1.13 6.26 0.25
C TYR A 73 -0.18 6.09 1.01
N PHE A 74 -0.13 6.32 2.32
CA PHE A 74 -1.24 6.17 3.24
C PHE A 74 -1.76 7.54 3.68
N HIS A 75 -3.09 7.66 3.71
CA HIS A 75 -3.76 8.68 4.51
C HIS A 75 -4.46 7.99 5.69
N LEU A 76 -4.24 8.52 6.88
CA LEU A 76 -4.73 7.97 8.13
C LEU A 76 -5.63 8.96 8.87
N SER A 77 -6.65 8.41 9.55
CA SER A 77 -7.55 9.12 10.45
C SER A 77 -7.46 8.52 11.85
N LYS A 78 -7.47 9.36 12.90
CA LYS A 78 -7.47 8.89 14.31
C LYS A 78 -8.89 8.80 14.85
N GLU A 79 -9.38 7.58 14.97
CA GLU A 79 -10.73 7.25 15.45
C GLU A 79 -10.61 6.39 16.71
N ASP A 80 -11.36 6.75 17.76
CA ASP A 80 -11.36 6.03 19.06
C ASP A 80 -9.94 5.80 19.62
N GLY A 81 -9.08 6.81 19.47
CA GLY A 81 -7.68 6.76 19.91
C GLY A 81 -6.74 5.95 19.01
N LYS A 82 -7.24 5.33 17.94
CA LYS A 82 -6.48 4.47 17.04
C LYS A 82 -6.34 5.08 15.64
N TRP A 83 -5.15 5.02 15.08
CA TRP A 83 -4.92 5.37 13.68
C TRP A 83 -5.48 4.29 12.77
N LYS A 84 -6.32 4.68 11.81
CA LYS A 84 -6.88 3.83 10.77
C LYS A 84 -6.48 4.36 9.42
N ILE A 85 -6.02 3.48 8.54
CA ILE A 85 -5.78 3.83 7.14
C ILE A 85 -7.15 4.00 6.47
N VAL A 86 -7.35 5.13 5.80
CA VAL A 86 -8.61 5.44 5.09
C VAL A 86 -8.42 5.50 3.57
N ASN A 87 -7.20 5.77 3.10
CA ASN A 87 -6.87 5.74 1.68
C ASN A 87 -5.45 5.23 1.46
N VAL A 88 -5.27 4.44 0.39
CA VAL A 88 -3.96 3.97 -0.10
C VAL A 88 -3.82 4.29 -1.58
N ILE A 89 -2.73 4.95 -1.95
CA ILE A 89 -2.30 5.03 -3.36
C ILE A 89 -1.02 4.21 -3.49
N TRP A 90 -1.02 3.26 -4.41
CA TRP A 90 0.10 2.34 -4.61
C TRP A 90 0.63 2.41 -6.04
N GLN A 91 1.92 2.18 -6.20
CA GLN A 91 2.49 1.80 -7.50
C GLN A 91 3.56 0.72 -7.33
N SER A 92 3.77 -0.08 -8.39
CA SER A 92 4.92 -0.99 -8.50
C SER A 92 6.25 -0.23 -8.34
N PRO A 93 7.38 -0.93 -8.04
CA PRO A 93 8.66 -0.28 -7.82
C PRO A 93 8.99 0.73 -8.93
N PRO A 94 9.54 1.90 -8.59
CA PRO A 94 10.01 2.85 -9.60
C PRO A 94 11.06 2.17 -10.47
N ARG A 95 11.18 2.62 -11.73
CA ARG A 95 12.35 2.27 -12.53
C ARG A 95 13.57 2.75 -11.75
N ASP A 96 14.64 1.96 -11.75
CA ASP A 96 15.94 2.48 -11.29
C ASP A 96 16.23 3.75 -12.12
N ASN A 97 16.51 4.86 -11.43
CA ASN A 97 16.84 6.15 -12.04
C ASN A 97 18.22 6.10 -12.69
#